data_AF-A0A7V0RHY6-F1
#
_entry.id   AF-A0A7V0RHY6-F1
#
_cell.length_a   1.000
_cell.length_b   1.000
_cell.length_c   1.000
_cell.angle_alpha   90.00
_cell.angle_beta   90.00
_cell.angle_gamma   90.00
#
_symmetry.space_group_name_H-M   'P 1'
#
loop_
_entity.id
_entity.type
_entity.pdbx_description
1 polymer ?
#
loop_
_entity_poly.entity_id
_entity_poly.type
_entity_poly.pdbx_seq_one_letter_code
_entity_poly.pdbx_strand_id
1 'polypeptide(L)'
;MGDPSPNASFVSHLECSRTGARYSHDRFRFVSDAGAPLLVRYDLEALKGAITKEKLAGRAPDMWRYLEWLPLASRDDIVSLGEQITPLLPLPRLGAELGAGEILVKDEGRLPTGSFKSRGIAVAVSMAKAFGVKHIAMPTAGNAGAALAAYCARAGIESTVFCPDDAPEITIREIAYHGARTYRVNGLINHCGEIVAAGTEEMGWL
;
A
#
# COMPACT_ATOMS: atom_id res chain seq x y z
N MET A 1 -10.16 -7.22 -24.82
CA MET A 1 -11.20 -8.17 -24.38
C MET A 1 -10.80 -8.65 -23.00
N GLY A 2 -11.55 -8.21 -21.98
CA GLY A 2 -11.21 -8.44 -20.58
C GLY A 2 -11.45 -9.89 -20.17
N ASP A 3 -10.49 -10.45 -19.43
CA ASP A 3 -10.61 -11.73 -18.73
C ASP A 3 -11.75 -11.63 -17.69
N PRO A 4 -12.87 -12.36 -17.86
CA PRO A 4 -14.00 -12.32 -16.95
C PRO A 4 -13.75 -13.35 -15.83
N SER A 5 -12.80 -13.11 -14.93
CA SER A 5 -12.68 -13.95 -13.73
C SER A 5 -13.67 -13.46 -12.67
N PRO A 6 -14.66 -14.28 -12.24
CA PRO A 6 -15.75 -13.84 -11.36
C PRO A 6 -15.34 -13.61 -9.90
N ASN A 7 -14.11 -13.95 -9.50
CA ASN A 7 -13.53 -13.59 -8.20
C ASN A 7 -12.17 -12.94 -8.43
N ALA A 8 -12.05 -11.63 -8.18
CA ALA A 8 -10.78 -10.94 -8.34
C ALA A 8 -9.80 -11.21 -7.18
N SER A 9 -10.28 -11.72 -6.03
CA SER A 9 -9.46 -11.96 -4.84
C SER A 9 -9.60 -13.39 -4.31
N PHE A 10 -8.48 -13.97 -3.88
CA PHE A 10 -8.40 -15.25 -3.18
C PHE A 10 -8.13 -15.08 -1.68
N VAL A 11 -8.31 -13.87 -1.14
CA VAL A 11 -8.24 -13.64 0.30
C VAL A 11 -9.32 -14.47 0.99
N SER A 12 -8.93 -15.27 1.98
CA SER A 12 -9.85 -16.14 2.71
C SER A 12 -10.32 -15.49 4.02
N HIS A 13 -9.40 -14.83 4.74
CA HIS A 13 -9.70 -14.13 5.98
C HIS A 13 -8.53 -13.22 6.39
N LEU A 14 -8.79 -12.37 7.38
CA LEU A 14 -7.76 -11.68 8.14
C LEU A 14 -7.46 -12.48 9.41
N GLU A 15 -6.19 -12.54 9.80
CA GLU A 15 -5.73 -13.30 10.97
C GLU A 15 -4.94 -12.39 11.92
N CYS A 16 -5.27 -12.41 13.20
CA CYS A 16 -4.47 -11.72 14.21
C CYS A 16 -3.05 -12.31 14.26
N SER A 17 -2.04 -11.46 14.01
CA SER A 17 -0.63 -11.84 14.09
C SER A 17 -0.18 -12.38 15.45
N ARG A 18 -0.91 -12.11 16.53
CA ARG A 18 -0.58 -12.52 17.90
C ARG A 18 -1.38 -13.72 18.39
N THR A 19 -2.68 -13.75 18.12
CA THR A 19 -3.60 -14.75 18.71
C THR A 19 -4.10 -15.78 17.71
N GLY A 20 -3.91 -15.56 16.40
CA GLY A 20 -4.49 -16.41 15.35
C GLY A 20 -6.01 -16.25 15.18
N ALA A 21 -6.64 -15.33 15.91
CA ALA A 21 -8.07 -15.03 15.77
C ALA A 21 -8.39 -14.61 14.33
N ARG A 22 -9.50 -15.13 13.79
CA ARG A 22 -9.90 -14.92 12.40
C ARG A 22 -10.99 -13.86 12.29
N TYR A 23 -10.89 -13.02 11.27
CA TYR A 23 -11.83 -11.96 10.98
C TYR A 23 -12.18 -11.98 9.49
N SER A 24 -13.37 -11.48 9.18
CA SER A 24 -13.79 -11.32 7.79
C SER A 24 -12.92 -10.28 7.07
N HIS A 25 -12.66 -10.50 5.79
CA HIS A 25 -11.88 -9.59 4.94
C HIS A 25 -12.76 -8.61 4.14
N ASP A 26 -14.08 -8.78 4.18
CA ASP A 26 -15.09 -7.95 3.51
C ASP A 26 -15.50 -6.72 4.34
N ARG A 27 -14.94 -6.57 5.55
CA ARG A 27 -15.21 -5.46 6.45
C ARG A 27 -13.91 -4.78 6.81
N PHE A 28 -14.00 -3.46 6.87
CA PHE A 28 -12.89 -2.65 7.31
C PHE A 28 -12.53 -2.94 8.78
N ARG A 29 -11.22 -3.04 9.06
CA ARG A 29 -10.67 -3.22 10.40
C ARG A 29 -9.22 -2.73 10.45
N PHE A 30 -8.91 -1.89 11.43
CA PHE A 30 -7.52 -1.45 11.68
C PHE A 30 -6.66 -2.53 12.31
N VAL A 31 -7.09 -3.04 13.47
CA VAL A 31 -6.35 -4.00 14.28
C VAL A 31 -7.27 -5.10 14.76
N SER A 32 -6.67 -6.22 15.13
CA SER A 32 -7.37 -7.27 15.86
C SER A 32 -7.88 -6.79 17.22
N ASP A 33 -8.81 -7.53 17.82
CA ASP A 33 -9.33 -7.22 19.17
C ASP A 33 -8.23 -7.27 20.25
N ALA A 34 -7.08 -7.88 19.95
CA ALA A 34 -5.89 -7.91 20.79
C ALA A 34 -4.92 -6.71 20.55
N GLY A 35 -5.33 -5.71 19.75
CA GLY A 35 -4.51 -4.56 19.38
C GLY A 35 -3.30 -4.90 18.50
N ALA A 36 -3.28 -6.08 17.87
CA ALA A 36 -2.19 -6.53 17.02
C ALA A 36 -2.52 -6.40 15.52
N PRO A 37 -1.51 -6.27 14.64
CA PRO A 37 -1.69 -6.24 13.18
C PRO A 37 -2.42 -7.48 12.64
N LEU A 38 -3.13 -7.28 11.54
CA LEU A 38 -3.85 -8.32 10.82
C LEU A 38 -3.04 -8.80 9.61
N LEU A 39 -2.87 -10.11 9.51
CA LEU A 39 -2.26 -10.79 8.38
C LEU A 39 -3.36 -11.15 7.37
N VAL A 40 -3.12 -10.86 6.10
CA VAL A 40 -4.02 -11.29 5.02
C VAL A 40 -3.72 -12.76 4.69
N ARG A 41 -4.70 -13.64 4.82
CA ARG A 41 -4.60 -15.07 4.49
C ARG A 41 -5.34 -15.37 3.19
N TYR A 42 -4.88 -16.39 2.47
CA TYR A 42 -5.36 -16.71 1.13
C TYR A 42 -5.79 -18.19 1.04
N ASP A 43 -6.75 -18.48 0.18
CA ASP A 43 -7.01 -19.85 -0.30
C ASP A 43 -5.98 -20.21 -1.38
N LEU A 44 -4.84 -20.76 -0.95
CA LEU A 44 -3.73 -21.09 -1.85
C LEU A 44 -4.04 -22.27 -2.78
N GLU A 45 -4.91 -23.20 -2.37
CA GLU A 45 -5.29 -24.34 -3.22
C GLU A 45 -6.20 -23.88 -4.37
N ALA A 46 -7.19 -23.03 -4.08
CA ALA A 46 -8.01 -22.42 -5.11
C ALA A 46 -7.16 -21.52 -6.04
N LEU A 47 -6.25 -20.73 -5.47
CA LEU A 47 -5.37 -19.84 -6.24
C LEU A 47 -4.46 -20.63 -7.18
N LYS A 48 -3.89 -21.75 -6.73
CA LYS A 48 -3.04 -22.65 -7.55
C LYS A 48 -3.77 -23.16 -8.79
N GLY A 49 -5.09 -23.41 -8.69
CA GLY A 49 -5.90 -23.85 -9.83
C GLY A 49 -6.32 -22.73 -10.78
N ALA A 50 -6.35 -21.48 -10.32
CA ALA A 50 -6.90 -20.36 -11.08
C ALA A 50 -5.89 -19.71 -12.04
N ILE A 51 -4.63 -19.56 -11.59
CA ILE A 51 -3.62 -18.74 -12.27
C ILE A 51 -2.36 -19.54 -12.60
N THR A 52 -1.81 -19.33 -13.80
CA THR A 52 -0.54 -19.95 -14.24
C THR A 52 0.49 -18.88 -14.59
N LYS A 53 1.76 -19.27 -14.68
CA LYS A 53 2.85 -18.36 -15.07
C LYS A 53 2.65 -17.80 -16.48
N GLU A 54 2.12 -18.61 -17.39
CA GLU A 54 1.86 -18.26 -18.78
C GLU A 54 0.72 -17.24 -18.88
N LYS A 55 -0.36 -17.44 -18.13
CA LYS A 55 -1.44 -16.46 -18.02
C LYS A 55 -0.93 -15.13 -17.48
N LEU A 56 -0.12 -15.16 -16.42
CA LEU A 56 0.50 -13.95 -15.89
C LEU A 56 1.38 -13.28 -16.93
N ALA A 57 2.25 -14.02 -17.63
CA ALA A 57 3.17 -13.51 -18.64
C ALA A 57 2.45 -12.76 -19.77
N GLY A 58 1.24 -13.18 -20.15
CA GLY A 58 0.41 -12.52 -21.15
C GLY A 58 -0.30 -11.23 -20.71
N ARG A 59 -0.26 -10.88 -19.40
CA ARG A 59 -0.84 -9.64 -18.87
C ARG A 59 0.11 -8.46 -19.01
N ALA A 60 -0.46 -7.25 -18.94
CA ALA A 60 0.33 -6.01 -18.87
C ALA A 60 1.38 -6.08 -17.74
N PRO A 61 2.59 -5.53 -17.95
CA PRO A 61 3.67 -5.56 -16.96
C PRO A 61 3.48 -4.45 -15.91
N ASP A 62 2.38 -4.50 -15.18
CA ASP A 62 2.09 -3.65 -14.03
C ASP A 62 1.86 -4.48 -12.76
N MET A 63 1.73 -3.81 -11.62
CA MET A 63 1.43 -4.46 -10.35
C MET A 63 0.08 -5.18 -10.33
N TRP A 64 -0.90 -4.68 -11.08
CA TRP A 64 -2.28 -5.19 -11.09
C TRP A 64 -2.45 -6.46 -11.91
N ARG A 65 -1.39 -6.95 -12.56
CA ARG A 65 -1.38 -8.30 -13.12
C ARG A 65 -1.51 -9.40 -12.06
N TYR A 66 -1.29 -9.10 -10.77
CA TYR A 66 -1.33 -10.03 -9.64
C TYR A 66 -2.62 -9.93 -8.80
N LEU A 67 -3.74 -9.51 -9.39
CA LEU A 67 -4.99 -9.26 -8.66
C LEU A 67 -5.43 -10.41 -7.75
N GLU A 68 -5.19 -11.65 -8.15
CA GLU A 68 -5.55 -12.84 -7.38
C GLU A 68 -4.92 -12.87 -5.97
N TRP A 69 -3.76 -12.21 -5.80
CA TRP A 69 -3.07 -12.05 -4.52
C TRP A 69 -3.36 -10.73 -3.81
N LEU A 70 -4.25 -9.90 -4.35
CA LEU A 70 -4.61 -8.60 -3.77
C LEU A 70 -6.02 -8.68 -3.15
N PRO A 71 -6.30 -7.92 -2.08
CA PRO A 71 -7.57 -7.98 -1.36
C PRO A 71 -8.75 -7.29 -2.07
N LEU A 72 -8.71 -7.10 -3.39
CA LEU A 72 -9.73 -6.34 -4.14
C LEU A 72 -10.76 -7.27 -4.79
N ALA A 73 -12.05 -7.02 -4.53
CA ALA A 73 -13.15 -7.78 -5.12
C ALA A 73 -13.43 -7.41 -6.59
N SER A 74 -13.16 -6.16 -6.98
CA SER A 74 -13.37 -5.66 -8.34
C SER A 74 -12.16 -4.87 -8.86
N ARG A 75 -11.95 -4.90 -10.18
CA ARG A 75 -10.97 -4.05 -10.86
C ARG A 75 -11.41 -2.59 -10.89
N ASP A 76 -12.71 -2.32 -10.77
CA ASP A 76 -13.25 -0.96 -10.83
C ASP A 76 -12.85 -0.11 -9.62
N ASP A 77 -12.47 -0.76 -8.51
CA ASP A 77 -12.00 -0.12 -7.29
C ASP A 77 -10.51 0.25 -7.34
N ILE A 78 -9.77 -0.21 -8.35
CA ILE A 78 -8.35 0.07 -8.49
C ILE A 78 -8.11 1.57 -8.62
N VAL A 79 -7.25 2.08 -7.74
CA VAL A 79 -6.65 3.42 -7.80
C VAL A 79 -5.19 3.23 -8.19
N SER A 80 -4.85 3.59 -9.43
CA SER A 80 -3.50 3.45 -9.97
C SER A 80 -2.97 4.78 -10.51
N LEU A 81 -1.67 4.97 -10.33
CA LEU A 81 -0.82 5.99 -10.94
C LEU A 81 0.19 5.38 -11.94
N GLY A 82 0.07 4.09 -12.26
CA GLY A 82 0.91 3.39 -13.23
C GLY A 82 2.09 2.61 -12.62
N GLU A 83 1.82 1.80 -11.60
CA GLU A 83 2.84 1.02 -10.86
C GLU A 83 3.44 -0.08 -11.74
N GLN A 84 4.44 0.27 -12.54
CA GLN A 84 5.13 -0.66 -13.45
C GLN A 84 5.89 -1.78 -12.72
N ILE A 85 6.20 -2.86 -13.47
CA ILE A 85 7.25 -3.79 -13.06
C ILE A 85 8.60 -3.09 -13.18
N THR A 86 9.19 -2.76 -12.04
CA THR A 86 10.49 -2.08 -11.94
C THR A 86 11.66 -2.99 -12.32
N PRO A 87 12.79 -2.44 -12.79
CA PRO A 87 13.90 -3.26 -13.29
C PRO A 87 14.67 -3.96 -12.17
N LEU A 88 15.37 -5.04 -12.54
CA LEU A 88 16.47 -5.64 -11.77
C LEU A 88 17.78 -5.21 -12.42
N LEU A 89 18.58 -4.40 -11.72
CA LEU A 89 19.82 -3.82 -12.22
C LEU A 89 21.02 -4.68 -11.78
N PRO A 90 21.81 -5.24 -12.69
CA PRO A 90 23.00 -5.99 -12.33
C PRO A 90 24.15 -5.06 -11.90
N LEU A 91 24.89 -5.44 -10.86
CA LEU A 91 26.05 -4.71 -10.33
C LEU A 91 27.35 -5.51 -10.46
N PRO A 92 27.84 -5.79 -11.69
CA PRO A 92 28.98 -6.68 -11.89
C PRO A 92 30.29 -6.17 -11.27
N ARG A 93 30.52 -4.85 -11.26
CA ARG A 93 31.72 -4.25 -10.66
C ARG A 93 31.77 -4.46 -9.14
N LEU A 94 30.64 -4.23 -8.46
CA LEU A 94 30.52 -4.43 -7.03
C LEU A 94 30.63 -5.92 -6.66
N GLY A 95 30.01 -6.80 -7.45
CA GLY A 95 30.15 -8.24 -7.28
C GLY A 95 31.61 -8.69 -7.31
N ALA A 96 32.37 -8.21 -8.31
CA ALA A 96 33.80 -8.49 -8.43
C ALA A 96 34.62 -7.90 -7.26
N GLU A 97 34.35 -6.66 -6.85
CA GLU A 97 35.03 -6.01 -5.72
C GLU A 97 34.84 -6.75 -4.39
N LEU A 98 33.63 -7.24 -4.14
CA LEU A 98 33.28 -7.94 -2.89
C LEU A 98 33.61 -9.44 -2.91
N GLY A 99 34.08 -9.98 -4.05
CA GLY A 99 34.23 -11.43 -4.23
C GLY A 99 32.90 -12.18 -4.12
N ALA A 100 31.78 -11.51 -4.40
CA ALA A 100 30.44 -12.05 -4.32
C ALA A 100 29.98 -12.62 -5.67
N GLY A 101 28.89 -13.40 -5.64
CA GLY A 101 28.18 -13.82 -6.86
C GLY A 101 27.44 -12.68 -7.55
N GLU A 102 26.38 -13.00 -8.30
CA GLU A 102 25.53 -11.99 -8.93
C GLU A 102 24.86 -11.10 -7.88
N ILE A 103 25.07 -9.79 -7.98
CA ILE A 103 24.37 -8.77 -7.18
C ILE A 103 23.38 -8.04 -8.09
N LEU A 104 22.12 -8.02 -7.68
CA LEU A 104 21.03 -7.32 -8.36
C LEU A 104 20.39 -6.27 -7.44
N VAL A 105 19.99 -5.15 -8.01
CA VAL A 105 19.17 -4.13 -7.33
C VAL A 105 17.78 -4.09 -7.95
N LYS A 106 16.75 -4.27 -7.13
CA LYS A 106 15.35 -4.03 -7.53
C LYS A 106 15.03 -2.55 -7.36
N ASP A 107 15.03 -1.80 -8.46
CA ASP A 107 14.92 -0.33 -8.44
C ASP A 107 13.47 0.14 -8.32
N GLU A 108 12.93 0.09 -7.09
CA GLU A 108 11.60 0.60 -6.75
C GLU A 108 11.53 2.13 -6.67
N GLY A 109 12.65 2.83 -6.91
CA GLY A 109 12.67 4.30 -7.04
C GLY A 109 11.95 4.79 -8.30
N ARG A 110 11.67 3.90 -9.26
CA ARG A 110 10.98 4.22 -10.52
C ARG A 110 9.45 4.09 -10.45
N LEU A 111 8.91 3.94 -9.25
CA LEU A 111 7.47 3.94 -9.02
C LEU A 111 6.92 5.39 -9.00
N PRO A 112 5.60 5.58 -9.13
CA PRO A 112 5.00 6.90 -9.36
C PRO A 112 5.40 8.01 -8.37
N THR A 113 5.66 7.66 -7.11
CA THR A 113 6.09 8.60 -6.07
C THR A 113 7.54 8.39 -5.63
N GLY A 114 8.40 7.90 -6.53
CA GLY A 114 9.82 7.73 -6.26
C GLY A 114 10.18 6.66 -5.23
N SER A 115 9.23 5.80 -4.83
CA SER A 115 9.43 4.86 -3.72
C SER A 115 8.53 3.62 -3.79
N PHE A 116 9.02 2.51 -3.22
CA PHE A 116 8.26 1.27 -3.03
C PHE A 116 6.92 1.45 -2.28
N LYS A 117 6.77 2.52 -1.49
CA LYS A 117 5.53 2.84 -0.77
C LYS A 117 4.33 2.99 -1.71
N SER A 118 4.55 3.39 -2.96
CA SER A 118 3.52 3.41 -4.01
C SER A 118 2.76 2.09 -4.10
N ARG A 119 3.42 0.93 -4.02
CA ARG A 119 2.73 -0.38 -4.17
C ARG A 119 1.70 -0.63 -3.07
N GLY A 120 2.12 -0.51 -1.82
CA GLY A 120 1.25 -0.77 -0.66
C GLY A 120 0.13 0.26 -0.55
N ILE A 121 0.44 1.54 -0.78
CA ILE A 121 -0.55 2.62 -0.71
C ILE A 121 -1.57 2.51 -1.84
N ALA A 122 -1.15 2.14 -3.06
CA ALA A 122 -2.09 1.92 -4.15
C ALA A 122 -3.17 0.90 -3.77
N VAL A 123 -2.77 -0.22 -3.17
CA VAL A 123 -3.71 -1.25 -2.66
C VAL A 123 -4.56 -0.70 -1.51
N ALA A 124 -3.95 -0.02 -0.53
CA ALA A 124 -4.66 0.52 0.63
C ALA A 124 -5.73 1.55 0.23
N VAL A 125 -5.41 2.49 -0.67
CA VAL A 125 -6.35 3.50 -1.15
C VAL A 125 -7.42 2.89 -2.05
N SER A 126 -7.09 1.86 -2.84
CA SER A 126 -8.10 1.09 -3.59
C SER A 126 -9.10 0.41 -2.66
N MET A 127 -8.62 -0.20 -1.56
CA MET A 127 -9.49 -0.78 -0.53
C MET A 127 -10.33 0.29 0.18
N ALA A 128 -9.73 1.44 0.51
CA ALA A 128 -10.45 2.54 1.13
C ALA A 128 -11.58 3.05 0.21
N LYS A 129 -11.31 3.19 -1.08
CA LYS A 129 -12.32 3.51 -2.10
C LYS A 129 -13.44 2.46 -2.12
N ALA A 130 -13.10 1.17 -2.16
CA ALA A 130 -14.06 0.06 -2.16
C ALA A 130 -14.97 0.07 -0.90
N PHE A 131 -14.41 0.46 0.26
CA PHE A 131 -15.15 0.62 1.51
C PHE A 131 -15.88 1.98 1.64
N GLY A 132 -15.81 2.84 0.62
CA GLY A 132 -16.50 4.13 0.62
C GLY A 132 -15.88 5.19 1.52
N VAL A 133 -14.64 5.00 1.96
CA VAL A 133 -13.89 5.94 2.82
C VAL A 133 -13.74 7.28 2.12
N LYS A 134 -13.94 8.37 2.88
CA LYS A 134 -13.89 9.74 2.37
C LYS A 134 -12.67 10.53 2.84
N HIS A 135 -12.06 10.12 3.96
CA HIS A 135 -10.92 10.81 4.56
C HIS A 135 -9.96 9.80 5.17
N ILE A 136 -8.67 9.90 4.83
CA ILE A 136 -7.59 9.12 5.45
C ILE A 136 -6.62 10.04 6.18
N ALA A 137 -6.27 9.71 7.43
CA ALA A 137 -5.24 10.38 8.20
C ALA A 137 -4.04 9.45 8.42
N MET A 138 -2.81 9.98 8.29
CA MET A 138 -1.60 9.17 8.44
C MET A 138 -0.51 9.87 9.24
N PRO A 139 0.03 9.21 10.27
CA PRO A 139 1.29 9.62 10.87
C PRO A 139 2.46 9.09 10.01
N THR A 140 3.33 9.98 9.52
CA THR A 140 4.51 9.56 8.75
C THR A 140 5.57 10.64 8.68
N ALA A 141 6.84 10.25 8.62
CA ALA A 141 7.96 11.17 8.41
C ALA A 141 8.49 11.15 6.97
N GLY A 142 7.86 10.41 6.04
CA GLY A 142 8.48 10.14 4.75
C GLY A 142 7.55 9.70 3.63
N ASN A 143 8.12 8.93 2.70
CA ASN A 143 7.54 8.61 1.38
C ASN A 143 6.14 7.97 1.42
N ALA A 144 5.72 7.41 2.56
CA ALA A 144 4.37 6.86 2.71
C ALA A 144 3.29 7.94 2.66
N GLY A 145 3.56 9.12 3.24
CA GLY A 145 2.64 10.25 3.17
C GLY A 145 2.52 10.81 1.76
N ALA A 146 3.65 10.93 1.05
CA ALA A 146 3.67 11.43 -0.32
C ALA A 146 2.90 10.50 -1.26
N ALA A 147 3.13 9.19 -1.11
CA ALA A 147 2.30 8.19 -1.77
C ALA A 147 0.83 8.37 -1.39
N LEU A 148 0.48 8.37 -0.10
CA LEU A 148 -0.93 8.48 0.33
C LEU A 148 -1.61 9.68 -0.29
N ALA A 149 -1.00 10.86 -0.19
CA ALA A 149 -1.52 12.10 -0.75
C ALA A 149 -1.80 11.96 -2.26
N ALA A 150 -0.84 11.43 -3.02
CA ALA A 150 -0.98 11.26 -4.47
C ALA A 150 -2.12 10.30 -4.86
N TYR A 151 -2.22 9.14 -4.20
CA TYR A 151 -3.28 8.17 -4.49
C TYR A 151 -4.65 8.64 -3.99
N CYS A 152 -4.73 9.29 -2.82
CA CYS A 152 -5.96 9.89 -2.32
C CYS A 152 -6.48 10.99 -3.25
N ALA A 153 -5.59 11.87 -3.73
CA ALA A 153 -5.94 12.88 -4.73
C ALA A 153 -6.50 12.26 -6.02
N ARG A 154 -5.89 11.15 -6.50
CA ARG A 154 -6.40 10.39 -7.66
C ARG A 154 -7.76 9.75 -7.40
N ALA A 155 -8.01 9.30 -6.18
CA ALA A 155 -9.25 8.63 -5.78
C ALA A 155 -10.39 9.59 -5.40
N GLY A 156 -10.10 10.89 -5.24
CA GLY A 156 -11.05 11.85 -4.67
C GLY A 156 -11.32 11.62 -3.19
N ILE A 157 -10.33 11.11 -2.45
CA ILE A 157 -10.38 10.88 -1.01
C ILE A 157 -9.58 12.00 -0.33
N GLU A 158 -10.12 12.62 0.72
CA GLU A 158 -9.38 13.61 1.49
C GLU A 158 -8.21 12.93 2.23
N SER A 159 -7.06 13.61 2.31
CA SER A 159 -5.91 13.11 3.07
C SER A 159 -5.39 14.16 4.05
N THR A 160 -5.06 13.70 5.25
CA THR A 160 -4.40 14.50 6.28
C THR A 160 -3.16 13.77 6.77
N VAL A 161 -2.04 14.46 6.86
CA VAL A 161 -0.76 13.84 7.18
C VAL A 161 -0.06 14.62 8.29
N PHE A 162 0.30 13.91 9.35
CA PHE A 162 1.03 14.46 10.48
C PHE A 162 2.48 13.97 10.42
N CYS A 163 3.40 14.92 10.30
CA CYS A 163 4.84 14.68 10.23
C CYS A 163 5.52 15.17 11.51
N PRO A 164 6.49 14.43 12.08
CA PRO A 164 7.42 14.98 13.05
C PRO A 164 8.10 16.25 12.51
N ASP A 165 8.38 17.22 13.38
CA ASP A 165 9.03 18.48 12.96
C ASP A 165 10.49 18.27 12.49
N ASP A 166 11.11 17.16 12.88
CA ASP A 166 12.43 16.73 12.42
C ASP A 166 12.40 15.87 11.13
N ALA A 167 11.21 15.63 10.56
CA ALA A 167 11.10 14.94 9.29
C ALA A 167 11.75 15.75 8.15
N PRO A 168 12.37 15.10 7.15
CA PRO A 168 13.02 15.80 6.06
C PRO A 168 12.09 16.79 5.36
N GLU A 169 12.52 18.04 5.22
CA GLU A 169 11.72 19.11 4.62
C GLU A 169 11.16 18.72 3.23
N ILE A 170 11.94 17.97 2.45
CA ILE A 170 11.55 17.52 1.12
C ILE A 170 10.33 16.59 1.15
N THR A 171 10.23 15.70 2.14
CA THR A 171 9.11 14.76 2.23
C THR A 171 7.84 15.49 2.67
N ILE A 172 7.94 16.41 3.63
CA ILE A 172 6.82 17.26 4.07
C ILE A 172 6.27 18.07 2.89
N ARG A 173 7.16 18.67 2.09
CA ARG A 173 6.77 19.44 0.90
C ARG A 173 6.13 18.57 -0.16
N GLU A 174 6.66 17.38 -0.43
CA GLU A 174 6.09 16.45 -1.40
C GLU A 174 4.67 16.01 -1.01
N ILE A 175 4.45 15.74 0.29
CA ILE A 175 3.12 15.42 0.83
C ILE A 175 2.13 16.56 0.57
N ALA A 176 2.52 17.79 0.93
CA ALA A 176 1.68 18.98 0.73
C ALA A 176 1.44 19.27 -0.77
N TYR A 177 2.46 19.09 -1.60
CA TYR A 177 2.38 19.27 -3.06
C TYR A 177 1.33 18.34 -3.70
N HIS A 178 1.22 17.10 -3.21
CA HIS A 178 0.20 16.15 -3.66
C HIS A 178 -1.21 16.42 -3.11
N GLY A 179 -1.40 17.46 -2.30
CA GLY A 179 -2.72 17.95 -1.89
C GLY A 179 -3.23 17.45 -0.54
N ALA A 180 -2.39 16.79 0.26
CA ALA A 180 -2.75 16.46 1.64
C ALA A 180 -2.77 17.71 2.53
N ARG A 181 -3.65 17.71 3.55
CA ARG A 181 -3.55 18.65 4.67
C ARG A 181 -2.39 18.21 5.55
N THR A 182 -1.24 18.88 5.41
CA THR A 182 0.02 18.48 6.05
C THR A 182 0.30 19.32 7.28
N TYR A 183 0.51 18.66 8.42
CA TYR A 183 0.81 19.30 9.69
C TYR A 183 2.14 18.79 10.24
N ARG A 184 2.91 19.71 10.85
CA ARG A 184 4.10 19.35 11.63
C ARG A 184 3.73 19.20 13.09
N VAL A 185 4.29 18.20 13.73
CA VAL A 185 4.10 17.89 15.13
C VAL A 185 5.43 18.08 15.83
N ASN A 186 5.44 18.95 16.84
CA ASN A 186 6.60 19.09 17.73
C ASN A 186 6.73 17.85 18.61
N GLY A 187 7.33 16.80 18.06
CA GLY A 187 7.41 15.49 18.67
C GLY A 187 7.79 14.41 17.66
N LEU A 188 7.85 13.17 18.15
CA LEU A 188 8.21 11.99 17.38
C LEU A 188 6.98 11.41 16.64
N ILE A 189 7.23 10.41 15.78
CA ILE A 189 6.19 9.76 14.98
C ILE A 189 5.08 9.10 15.83
N ASN A 190 5.37 8.64 17.05
CA ASN A 190 4.35 8.10 17.95
C ASN A 190 3.36 9.19 18.40
N HIS A 191 3.82 10.42 18.66
CA HIS A 191 2.93 11.55 18.98
C HIS A 191 2.04 11.92 17.79
N CYS A 192 2.56 11.82 16.57
CA CYS A 192 1.73 11.95 15.36
C CYS A 192 0.62 10.89 15.33
N GLY A 193 0.96 9.64 15.70
CA GLY A 193 0.01 8.55 15.77
C GLY A 193 -1.06 8.74 16.86
N GLU A 194 -0.68 9.28 18.02
CA GLU A 194 -1.60 9.64 19.10
C GLU A 194 -2.61 10.70 18.65
N ILE A 195 -2.17 11.72 17.91
CA ILE A 195 -3.06 12.75 17.33
C ILE A 195 -4.05 12.13 16.35
N VAL A 196 -3.57 11.27 15.43
CA VAL A 196 -4.45 10.59 14.47
C VAL A 196 -5.47 9.72 15.21
N ALA A 197 -5.02 8.92 16.18
CA ALA A 197 -5.89 8.05 16.97
C ALA A 197 -6.98 8.86 17.71
N ALA A 198 -6.61 9.96 18.35
CA ALA A 198 -7.55 10.83 19.07
C ALA A 198 -8.57 11.50 18.14
N GLY A 199 -8.19 11.83 16.90
CA GLY A 199 -9.07 12.47 15.93
C GLY A 199 -9.97 11.52 15.13
N THR A 200 -9.78 10.21 15.21
CA THR A 200 -10.48 9.19 14.39
C THR A 200 -12.01 9.38 14.40
N GLU A 201 -12.62 9.44 15.59
CA GLU A 201 -14.09 9.54 15.72
C GLU A 201 -14.62 10.93 15.37
N GLU A 202 -14.00 11.99 15.92
CA GLU A 202 -14.46 13.37 15.75
C GLU A 202 -14.34 13.85 14.31
N MET A 203 -13.23 13.50 13.65
CA MET A 203 -12.90 13.98 12.31
C MET A 203 -13.32 13.00 11.21
N GLY A 204 -13.85 11.83 11.57
CA GLY A 204 -14.21 10.77 10.62
C GLY A 204 -13.01 10.25 9.83
N TRP A 205 -11.82 10.26 10.44
CA TRP A 205 -10.60 9.79 9.79
C TRP A 205 -10.56 8.26 9.77
N LEU A 206 -10.09 7.72 8.65
CA LEU A 206 -9.45 6.42 8.60
C LEU A 206 -7.95 6.60 8.88
#